data_AF-A0A950KLY3-F1
#
_entry.id   AF-A0A950KLY3-F1
#
_cell.length_a   1.000
_cell.length_b   1.000
_cell.length_c   1.000
_cell.angle_alpha   90.00
_cell.angle_beta   90.00
_cell.angle_gamma   90.00
#
_symmetry.space_group_name_H-M   'P 1'
#
loop_
_entity.id
_entity.type
_entity.pdbx_description
1 polymer ?
#
loop_
_entity_poly.entity_id
_entity_poly.type
_entity_poly.pdbx_seq_one_letter_code
_entity_poly.pdbx_strand_id
1 'polypeptide(L)'
;MLAKTLSIFGIMFGLLALSAAPAGANTLDTATASVICNAYTFCATGHDLDRSPGFVSYTITLTPAGGGSPMTISGQLPVARDSMFNFSNCLAASISPSLTADYTLTGTATLFTDNGAIQFNTIPISFIAGTANCSPSPTPTPTPTPTPTPTPPPNICTALGPASNYAVLGLQGSTINLSSGPLCFIGNVGIGESALFNFSGGGTVNGELDADNTAQVNISGGGTTITGDIHRMLMSGVENAALTESASVAALSPTQTFSSITSATTITGNGGQNVIQVNGLIHLSGGQNLTISGGPSDTFIINVTQGLQLDGGANIVLQGGVCAGSVLFNFPGSGDQIQTSGKANTAGVFLAPNRVIQINGGFHNSEFISGKNLSFQSNPQVCQPCPACQPCPTCQ
;
A
#
# COMPACT_ATOMS: atom_id res chain seq x y z
N MET A 1 72.98 -72.05 -38.22
CA MET A 1 72.16 -71.38 -39.28
C MET A 1 70.86 -72.20 -39.48
N LEU A 2 69.90 -71.79 -40.33
CA LEU A 2 68.44 -71.97 -40.08
C LEU A 2 67.67 -73.15 -40.76
N ALA A 3 66.72 -73.75 -40.01
CA ALA A 3 65.26 -74.02 -40.23
C ALA A 3 64.59 -74.84 -41.42
N LYS A 4 64.05 -76.05 -41.11
CA LYS A 4 62.61 -76.50 -40.86
C LYS A 4 61.39 -76.64 -41.89
N THR A 5 60.85 -77.89 -42.05
CA THR A 5 59.44 -78.48 -41.89
C THR A 5 58.17 -78.43 -42.84
N LEU A 6 57.32 -79.51 -42.71
CA LEU A 6 55.81 -79.72 -42.86
C LEU A 6 55.14 -79.99 -44.27
N SER A 7 53.91 -80.54 -44.52
CA SER A 7 52.74 -81.18 -43.77
C SER A 7 51.74 -81.97 -44.72
N ILE A 8 50.73 -82.78 -44.26
CA ILE A 8 49.70 -83.48 -45.15
C ILE A 8 48.35 -84.04 -44.51
N PHE A 9 47.20 -84.04 -45.25
CA PHE A 9 45.88 -84.81 -45.21
C PHE A 9 44.77 -84.77 -44.09
N GLY A 10 43.54 -85.24 -44.43
CA GLY A 10 42.27 -85.41 -43.66
C GLY A 10 41.18 -86.21 -44.49
N ILE A 11 39.83 -86.28 -44.30
CA ILE A 11 38.76 -85.77 -43.37
C ILE A 11 37.43 -86.61 -43.57
N MET A 12 36.61 -87.03 -42.55
CA MET A 12 35.16 -87.42 -42.70
C MET A 12 34.39 -87.66 -41.35
N PHE A 13 33.31 -86.89 -41.04
CA PHE A 13 32.16 -87.25 -40.17
C PHE A 13 31.09 -86.12 -40.16
N GLY A 14 29.85 -86.38 -39.70
CA GLY A 14 28.78 -85.38 -39.57
C GLY A 14 28.22 -85.24 -38.15
N LEU A 15 27.75 -84.04 -37.76
CA LEU A 15 27.20 -83.75 -36.43
C LEU A 15 26.10 -82.68 -36.50
N LEU A 16 25.07 -82.76 -35.64
CA LEU A 16 24.04 -81.73 -35.54
C LEU A 16 24.59 -80.48 -34.84
N ALA A 17 24.73 -79.39 -35.58
CA ALA A 17 24.83 -78.06 -34.98
C ALA A 17 23.42 -77.56 -34.61
N LEU A 18 22.92 -77.92 -33.41
CA LEU A 18 21.91 -77.07 -32.80
C LEU A 18 22.54 -75.70 -32.59
N SER A 19 21.94 -74.67 -33.19
CA SER A 19 22.30 -73.29 -32.87
C SER A 19 21.92 -73.01 -31.43
N ALA A 20 22.89 -73.13 -30.53
CA ALA A 20 22.77 -72.58 -29.19
C ALA A 20 22.59 -71.06 -29.33
N ALA A 21 21.34 -70.61 -29.28
CA ALA A 21 21.07 -69.20 -29.03
C ALA A 21 21.83 -68.82 -27.76
N PRO A 22 22.53 -67.67 -27.73
CA PRO A 22 23.19 -67.23 -26.51
C PRO A 22 22.13 -67.18 -25.42
N ALA A 23 22.38 -67.85 -24.30
CA ALA A 23 21.48 -67.78 -23.16
C ALA A 23 21.48 -66.33 -22.68
N GLY A 24 20.36 -65.63 -22.90
CA GLY A 24 20.13 -64.30 -22.38
C GLY A 24 20.37 -64.31 -20.88
N ALA A 25 21.39 -63.59 -20.43
CA ALA A 25 21.72 -63.51 -19.02
C ALA A 25 20.85 -62.41 -18.42
N ASN A 26 19.98 -62.77 -17.47
CA ASN A 26 19.08 -61.84 -16.78
C ASN A 26 19.83 -60.54 -16.41
N THR A 27 19.48 -59.43 -17.05
CA THR A 27 20.24 -58.19 -16.97
C THR A 27 19.39 -57.07 -16.41
N LEU A 28 19.88 -56.43 -15.36
CA LEU A 28 19.37 -55.18 -14.80
C LEU A 28 19.96 -54.01 -15.59
N ASP A 29 19.14 -53.33 -16.40
CA ASP A 29 19.58 -52.25 -17.29
C ASP A 29 19.65 -50.91 -16.57
N THR A 30 18.59 -50.56 -15.83
CA THR A 30 18.52 -49.29 -15.10
C THR A 30 17.91 -49.47 -13.72
N ALA A 31 18.43 -48.68 -12.79
CA ALA A 31 17.92 -48.53 -11.43
C ALA A 31 17.89 -47.04 -11.10
N THR A 32 16.71 -46.51 -10.79
CA THR A 32 16.51 -45.07 -10.53
C THR A 32 15.87 -44.85 -9.18
N ALA A 33 16.18 -43.71 -8.56
CA ALA A 33 15.57 -43.34 -7.29
C ALA A 33 15.24 -41.84 -7.21
N SER A 34 14.17 -41.53 -6.50
CA SER A 34 13.86 -40.19 -5.99
C SER A 34 13.74 -40.28 -4.47
N VAL A 35 14.36 -39.34 -3.75
CA VAL A 35 14.35 -39.27 -2.29
C VAL A 35 13.88 -37.88 -1.87
N ILE A 36 12.86 -37.84 -1.01
CA ILE A 36 12.36 -36.63 -0.35
C ILE A 36 12.39 -36.84 1.17
N CYS A 37 12.12 -35.79 1.94
CA CYS A 37 12.46 -35.76 3.37
C CYS A 37 11.74 -36.80 4.25
N ASN A 38 10.63 -37.39 3.78
CA ASN A 38 9.84 -38.39 4.49
C ASN A 38 9.54 -39.65 3.67
N ALA A 39 10.04 -39.76 2.43
CA ALA A 39 9.74 -40.88 1.54
C ALA A 39 10.78 -41.02 0.42
N TYR A 40 10.81 -42.20 -0.20
CA TYR A 40 11.53 -42.43 -1.45
C TYR A 40 10.70 -43.25 -2.43
N THR A 41 11.07 -43.20 -3.70
CA THR A 41 10.60 -44.11 -4.74
C THR A 41 11.83 -44.70 -5.43
N PHE A 42 11.87 -46.03 -5.55
CA PHE A 42 12.90 -46.77 -6.27
C PHE A 42 12.25 -47.54 -7.42
N CYS A 43 12.83 -47.46 -8.61
CA CYS A 43 12.38 -48.18 -9.80
C CYS A 43 13.54 -48.96 -10.43
N ALA A 44 13.23 -50.10 -11.05
CA ALA A 44 14.20 -50.91 -11.78
C ALA A 44 13.59 -51.46 -13.07
N THR A 45 14.42 -51.57 -14.12
CA THR A 45 14.06 -52.19 -15.40
C THR A 45 15.20 -53.08 -15.91
N GLY A 46 14.85 -54.11 -16.69
CA GLY A 46 15.81 -55.05 -17.26
C GLY A 46 15.20 -56.04 -18.24
N HIS A 47 16.02 -56.89 -18.83
CA HIS A 47 15.64 -57.85 -19.88
C HIS A 47 16.08 -59.31 -19.60
N ASP A 48 15.63 -60.21 -20.47
CA ASP A 48 15.96 -61.64 -20.52
C ASP A 48 15.63 -62.49 -19.28
N LEU A 49 14.73 -62.04 -18.39
CA LEU A 49 14.44 -62.68 -17.09
C LEU A 49 13.92 -64.13 -17.21
N ASP A 50 14.83 -65.11 -17.22
CA ASP A 50 14.59 -66.54 -17.47
C ASP A 50 13.76 -67.21 -16.36
N ARG A 51 13.91 -66.72 -15.13
CA ARG A 51 13.27 -67.21 -13.90
C ARG A 51 12.48 -66.08 -13.24
N SER A 52 11.21 -66.34 -12.99
CA SER A 52 10.29 -65.36 -12.44
C SER A 52 9.36 -66.05 -11.43
N PRO A 53 9.06 -65.45 -10.25
CA PRO A 53 9.47 -64.11 -9.82
C PRO A 53 10.97 -64.00 -9.48
N GLY A 54 11.51 -62.80 -9.67
CA GLY A 54 12.82 -62.38 -9.17
C GLY A 54 12.68 -61.17 -8.23
N PHE A 55 13.80 -60.62 -7.77
CA PHE A 55 13.81 -59.33 -7.08
C PHE A 55 15.09 -58.55 -7.35
N VAL A 56 14.98 -57.22 -7.32
CA VAL A 56 16.13 -56.31 -7.31
C VAL A 56 16.36 -55.88 -5.87
N SER A 57 17.47 -56.33 -5.29
CA SER A 57 17.92 -55.85 -3.98
C SER A 57 18.64 -54.53 -4.17
N TYR A 58 18.29 -53.51 -3.40
CA TYR A 58 18.89 -52.18 -3.49
C TYR A 58 19.39 -51.68 -2.13
N THR A 59 20.40 -50.83 -2.17
CA THR A 59 20.89 -50.05 -1.02
C THR A 59 21.13 -48.62 -1.47
N ILE A 60 20.45 -47.67 -0.82
CA ILE A 60 20.62 -46.23 -0.96
C ILE A 60 21.34 -45.74 0.31
N THR A 61 22.47 -45.08 0.14
CA THR A 61 23.24 -44.44 1.21
C THR A 61 23.01 -42.93 1.18
N LEU A 62 22.54 -42.39 2.29
CA LEU A 62 22.32 -40.96 2.52
C LEU A 62 23.47 -40.43 3.39
N THR A 63 24.30 -39.54 2.85
CA THR A 63 25.44 -38.94 3.58
C THR A 63 25.16 -37.47 3.92
N PRO A 64 25.08 -37.09 5.21
CA PRO A 64 24.78 -35.71 5.63
C PRO A 64 25.82 -34.70 5.11
N ALA A 65 25.36 -33.64 4.46
CA ALA A 65 26.22 -32.60 3.88
C ALA A 65 26.96 -31.75 4.94
N GLY A 66 26.36 -31.57 6.12
CA GLY A 66 26.98 -30.87 7.26
C GLY A 66 28.03 -31.70 8.03
N GLY A 67 28.34 -32.92 7.59
CA GLY A 67 29.14 -33.89 8.32
C GLY A 67 28.30 -34.72 9.30
N GLY A 68 28.55 -36.03 9.33
CA GLY A 68 27.81 -36.98 10.16
C GLY A 68 28.03 -38.41 9.68
N SER A 69 27.49 -39.38 10.41
CA SER A 69 27.50 -40.78 9.96
C SER A 69 26.49 -40.97 8.82
N PRO A 70 26.87 -41.59 7.69
CA PRO A 70 25.91 -41.98 6.66
C PRO A 70 24.87 -42.96 7.20
N MET A 71 23.63 -42.85 6.71
CA MET A 71 22.55 -43.81 6.97
C MET A 71 22.21 -44.57 5.69
N THR A 72 21.73 -45.81 5.82
CA THR A 72 21.37 -46.66 4.67
C THR A 72 19.89 -47.02 4.68
N ILE A 73 19.29 -47.04 3.50
CA ILE A 73 17.96 -47.55 3.20
C ILE A 73 18.17 -48.72 2.25
N SER A 74 17.86 -49.93 2.69
CA SER A 74 17.93 -51.14 1.86
C SER A 74 16.56 -51.81 1.75
N GLY A 75 16.32 -52.48 0.63
CA GLY A 75 15.07 -53.19 0.39
C GLY A 75 15.15 -54.11 -0.82
N GLN A 76 14.03 -54.76 -1.12
CA GLN A 76 13.87 -55.64 -2.27
C GLN A 76 12.64 -55.19 -3.06
N LEU A 77 12.84 -54.87 -4.33
CA LEU A 77 11.78 -54.62 -5.30
C LEU A 77 11.46 -55.96 -5.99
N PRO A 78 10.29 -56.59 -5.76
CA PRO A 78 9.91 -57.79 -6.51
C PRO A 78 9.74 -57.45 -7.99
N VAL A 79 10.24 -58.31 -8.87
CA VAL A 79 10.12 -58.14 -10.33
C VAL A 79 9.54 -59.40 -10.97
N ALA A 80 8.54 -59.20 -11.81
CA ALA A 80 7.93 -60.22 -12.64
C ALA A 80 8.19 -59.87 -14.12
N ARG A 81 8.33 -60.91 -14.95
CA ARG A 81 8.55 -60.71 -16.39
C ARG A 81 7.26 -60.48 -17.18
N ASP A 82 7.37 -59.74 -18.27
CA ASP A 82 6.33 -59.64 -19.30
C ASP A 82 6.40 -60.82 -20.30
N SER A 83 5.57 -60.76 -21.35
CA SER A 83 5.55 -61.76 -22.44
C SER A 83 6.78 -61.74 -23.35
N MET A 84 7.68 -60.78 -23.17
CA MET A 84 8.94 -60.59 -23.90
C MET A 84 10.17 -60.75 -22.99
N PHE A 85 9.99 -61.30 -21.78
CA PHE A 85 11.03 -61.52 -20.76
C PHE A 85 11.63 -60.24 -20.14
N ASN A 86 11.09 -59.05 -20.44
CA ASN A 86 11.49 -57.82 -19.77
C ASN A 86 10.82 -57.68 -18.41
N PHE A 87 11.39 -56.86 -17.53
CA PHE A 87 10.75 -56.45 -16.29
C PHE A 87 10.86 -54.94 -16.08
N SER A 88 9.84 -54.37 -15.44
CA SER A 88 9.80 -52.98 -15.01
C SER A 88 8.90 -52.88 -13.78
N ASN A 89 9.41 -52.35 -12.66
CA ASN A 89 8.60 -52.11 -11.47
C ASN A 89 9.12 -50.91 -10.66
N CYS A 90 8.28 -50.39 -9.77
CA CYS A 90 8.61 -49.33 -8.82
C CYS A 90 8.03 -49.64 -7.42
N LEU A 91 8.74 -49.22 -6.38
CA LEU A 91 8.31 -49.26 -4.99
C LEU A 91 8.45 -47.86 -4.39
N ALA A 92 7.39 -47.38 -3.73
CA ALA A 92 7.41 -46.17 -2.91
C ALA A 92 7.29 -46.55 -1.42
N ALA A 93 8.09 -45.94 -0.56
CA ALA A 93 8.09 -46.21 0.87
C ALA A 93 8.48 -44.97 1.70
N SER A 94 8.04 -44.92 2.95
CA SER A 94 8.36 -43.85 3.90
C SER A 94 9.77 -43.97 4.48
N ILE A 95 10.39 -42.83 4.78
CA ILE A 95 11.61 -42.72 5.59
C ILE A 95 11.19 -42.32 7.00
N SER A 96 11.71 -43.01 8.03
CA SER A 96 11.34 -42.78 9.42
C SER A 96 12.52 -43.06 10.36
N PRO A 97 12.97 -42.08 11.17
CA PRO A 97 12.52 -40.68 11.22
C PRO A 97 12.74 -39.95 9.88
N SER A 98 12.00 -38.86 9.65
CA SER A 98 12.22 -37.99 8.49
C SER A 98 13.59 -37.33 8.52
N LEU A 99 14.14 -37.07 7.34
CA LEU A 99 15.40 -36.35 7.13
C LEU A 99 15.26 -34.88 7.59
N THR A 100 16.22 -34.37 8.35
CA THR A 100 16.20 -33.01 8.96
C THR A 100 17.42 -32.15 8.60
N ALA A 101 18.17 -32.57 7.59
CA ALA A 101 19.40 -31.95 7.09
C ALA A 101 19.52 -32.24 5.59
N ASP A 102 20.48 -31.64 4.90
CA ASP A 102 20.71 -31.96 3.49
C ASP A 102 21.60 -33.20 3.35
N TYR A 103 21.25 -34.09 2.42
CA TYR A 103 21.97 -35.36 2.19
C TYR A 103 22.42 -35.48 0.74
N THR A 104 23.65 -35.98 0.54
CA THR A 104 24.11 -36.49 -0.76
C THR A 104 23.69 -37.94 -0.92
N LEU A 105 23.26 -38.31 -2.13
CA LEU A 105 22.67 -39.62 -2.42
C LEU A 105 23.63 -40.50 -3.23
N THR A 106 23.84 -41.73 -2.78
CA THR A 106 24.55 -42.77 -3.53
C THR A 106 23.84 -44.11 -3.35
N GLY A 107 24.11 -45.10 -4.20
CA GLY A 107 23.50 -46.42 -4.02
C GLY A 107 23.80 -47.41 -5.14
N THR A 108 23.46 -48.67 -4.89
CA THR A 108 23.59 -49.78 -5.86
C THR A 108 22.36 -50.66 -5.85
N ALA A 109 22.08 -51.29 -6.98
CA ALA A 109 20.99 -52.24 -7.18
C ALA A 109 21.52 -53.51 -7.86
N THR A 110 21.05 -54.67 -7.43
CA THR A 110 21.50 -55.99 -7.86
C THR A 110 20.31 -56.89 -8.13
N LEU A 111 20.28 -57.54 -9.30
CA LEU A 111 19.22 -58.50 -9.65
C LEU A 111 19.50 -59.90 -9.09
N PHE A 112 18.47 -60.51 -8.53
CA PHE A 112 18.46 -61.88 -8.04
C PHE A 112 17.27 -62.67 -8.58
N THR A 113 17.47 -63.98 -8.75
CA THR A 113 16.39 -64.96 -9.04
C THR A 113 16.50 -66.16 -8.09
N ASP A 114 15.62 -67.17 -8.25
CA ASP A 114 15.58 -68.38 -7.43
C ASP A 114 15.58 -68.07 -5.92
N ASN A 115 14.68 -67.16 -5.51
CA ASN A 115 14.54 -66.65 -4.14
C ASN A 115 15.83 -66.09 -3.50
N GLY A 116 16.77 -65.61 -4.32
CA GLY A 116 18.06 -65.07 -3.89
C GLY A 116 19.26 -65.99 -4.12
N ALA A 117 19.04 -67.22 -4.59
CA ALA A 117 20.12 -68.20 -4.79
C ALA A 117 21.05 -67.88 -5.98
N ILE A 118 20.57 -67.11 -6.97
CA ILE A 118 21.38 -66.70 -8.13
C ILE A 118 21.41 -65.18 -8.22
N GLN A 119 22.62 -64.61 -8.13
CA GLN A 119 22.92 -63.20 -8.32
C GLN A 119 23.35 -62.92 -9.78
N PHE A 120 22.88 -61.81 -10.34
CA PHE A 120 23.28 -61.30 -11.66
C PHE A 120 24.10 -60.00 -11.51
N ASN A 121 23.95 -59.06 -12.44
CA ASN A 121 24.72 -57.82 -12.42
C ASN A 121 24.29 -56.86 -11.28
N THR A 122 25.24 -56.03 -10.86
CA THR A 122 25.04 -54.90 -9.94
C THR A 122 25.32 -53.61 -10.70
N ILE A 123 24.44 -52.62 -10.59
CA ILE A 123 24.59 -51.30 -11.21
C ILE A 123 24.45 -50.17 -10.17
N PRO A 124 25.05 -48.99 -10.38
CA PRO A 124 24.79 -47.81 -9.56
C PRO A 124 23.36 -47.30 -9.75
N ILE A 125 22.76 -46.78 -8.68
CA ILE A 125 21.44 -46.13 -8.75
C ILE A 125 21.59 -44.71 -9.29
N SER A 126 20.80 -44.36 -10.30
CA SER A 126 20.71 -43.00 -10.84
C SER A 126 19.63 -42.20 -10.10
N PHE A 127 20.03 -41.15 -9.40
CA PHE A 127 19.12 -40.33 -8.60
C PHE A 127 18.56 -39.15 -9.42
N ILE A 128 17.24 -38.95 -9.37
CA ILE A 128 16.54 -37.88 -10.10
C ILE A 128 16.94 -36.49 -9.58
N ALA A 129 17.28 -36.38 -8.29
CA ALA A 129 18.05 -35.30 -7.71
C ALA A 129 19.23 -35.90 -6.95
N GLY A 130 20.46 -35.43 -7.18
CA GLY A 130 21.67 -35.97 -6.51
C GLY A 130 21.76 -35.67 -5.00
N THR A 131 20.90 -34.79 -4.50
CA THR A 131 20.76 -34.45 -3.09
C THR A 131 19.29 -34.48 -2.66
N ALA A 132 19.05 -34.84 -1.40
CA ALA A 132 17.77 -34.62 -0.72
C ALA A 132 17.95 -33.41 0.22
N ASN A 133 17.35 -32.27 -0.17
CA ASN A 133 17.49 -31.02 0.57
C ASN A 133 16.37 -30.94 1.62
N CYS A 134 16.73 -31.17 2.89
CA CYS A 134 15.81 -31.34 4.01
C CYS A 134 16.28 -30.61 5.28
N SER A 135 17.33 -29.79 5.19
CA SER A 135 17.56 -28.74 6.17
C SER A 135 16.36 -27.79 6.19
N PRO A 136 15.92 -27.29 7.37
CA PRO A 136 15.07 -26.10 7.37
C PRO A 136 15.83 -24.99 6.64
N SER A 137 15.15 -24.30 5.70
CA SER A 137 15.65 -23.03 5.18
C SER A 137 15.93 -22.11 6.36
N PRO A 138 17.04 -21.35 6.39
CA PRO A 138 17.19 -20.31 7.39
C PRO A 138 15.97 -19.40 7.29
N THR A 139 15.21 -19.29 8.38
CA THR A 139 14.11 -18.32 8.47
C THR A 139 14.71 -16.97 8.15
N PRO A 140 14.24 -16.25 7.11
CA PRO A 140 14.78 -14.93 6.83
C PRO A 140 14.58 -14.08 8.09
N THR A 141 15.69 -13.58 8.65
CA THR A 141 15.64 -12.52 9.67
C THR A 141 14.63 -11.50 9.18
N PRO A 142 13.62 -11.11 9.97
CA PRO A 142 12.53 -10.29 9.47
C PRO A 142 13.12 -9.01 8.88
N THR A 143 13.17 -8.96 7.54
CA THR A 143 13.30 -7.70 6.82
C THR A 143 12.20 -6.83 7.40
N PRO A 144 12.49 -5.61 7.88
CA PRO A 144 11.44 -4.75 8.40
C PRO A 144 10.41 -4.63 7.28
N THR A 145 9.21 -5.21 7.51
CA THR A 145 8.06 -5.02 6.63
C THR A 145 8.01 -3.53 6.39
N PRO A 146 8.03 -3.03 5.14
CA PRO A 146 8.01 -1.61 4.90
C PRO A 146 6.76 -1.08 5.60
N THR A 147 6.95 -0.35 6.71
CA THR A 147 5.86 0.19 7.52
C THR A 147 4.93 0.86 6.53
N PRO A 148 3.66 0.40 6.42
CA PRO A 148 2.81 0.72 5.28
C PRO A 148 2.84 2.23 5.11
N THR A 149 3.47 2.67 4.01
CA THR A 149 3.90 4.07 3.87
C THR A 149 2.68 4.92 4.14
N PRO A 150 2.66 5.70 5.24
CA PRO A 150 1.41 6.17 5.80
C PRO A 150 0.72 6.97 4.70
N THR A 151 -0.45 6.48 4.25
CA THR A 151 -1.19 7.07 3.14
C THR A 151 -1.25 8.56 3.41
N PRO A 152 -0.61 9.40 2.57
CA PRO A 152 -0.32 10.78 2.93
C PRO A 152 -1.64 11.41 3.35
N PRO A 153 -1.78 11.84 4.62
CA PRO A 153 -3.09 12.04 5.22
C PRO A 153 -3.86 13.07 4.40
N PRO A 154 -5.16 12.84 4.15
CA PRO A 154 -5.91 13.55 3.12
C PRO A 154 -5.79 15.06 3.33
N ASN A 155 -5.13 15.72 2.39
CA ASN A 155 -4.99 17.16 2.36
C ASN A 155 -6.41 17.76 2.37
N ILE A 156 -6.69 18.71 3.27
CA ILE A 156 -8.03 19.30 3.43
C ILE A 156 -8.51 19.88 2.08
N CYS A 157 -7.60 20.48 1.29
CA CYS A 157 -7.90 20.92 -0.07
C CYS A 157 -8.47 19.79 -0.94
N THR A 158 -7.89 18.58 -0.87
CA THR A 158 -8.38 17.43 -1.66
C THR A 158 -9.69 16.83 -1.14
N ALA A 159 -10.00 16.98 0.15
CA ALA A 159 -11.23 16.49 0.75
C ALA A 159 -12.43 17.44 0.48
N LEU A 160 -12.18 18.75 0.52
CA LEU A 160 -13.10 19.80 0.04
C LEU A 160 -13.41 19.69 -1.47
N GLY A 161 -12.57 18.99 -2.23
CA GLY A 161 -12.70 18.82 -3.67
C GLY A 161 -12.84 20.17 -4.39
N PRO A 162 -13.88 20.37 -5.23
CA PRO A 162 -14.04 21.62 -5.98
C PRO A 162 -14.27 22.87 -5.12
N ALA A 163 -14.61 22.74 -3.83
CA ALA A 163 -14.73 23.89 -2.94
C ALA A 163 -13.37 24.58 -2.67
N SER A 164 -12.28 23.80 -2.60
CA SER A 164 -10.91 24.30 -2.33
C SER A 164 -10.33 25.22 -3.41
N ASN A 165 -11.07 25.46 -4.49
CA ASN A 165 -10.70 26.37 -5.57
C ASN A 165 -10.93 27.86 -5.22
N TYR A 166 -11.52 28.18 -4.07
CA TYR A 166 -11.93 29.55 -3.71
C TYR A 166 -11.23 30.09 -2.46
N ALA A 167 -10.94 31.39 -2.45
CA ALA A 167 -10.59 32.13 -1.22
C ALA A 167 -11.84 32.47 -0.39
N VAL A 168 -12.98 32.67 -1.05
CA VAL A 168 -14.29 32.92 -0.43
C VAL A 168 -15.36 32.17 -1.22
N LEU A 169 -16.17 31.35 -0.53
CA LEU A 169 -17.27 30.59 -1.12
C LEU A 169 -18.57 30.83 -0.34
N GLY A 170 -19.49 31.56 -0.98
CA GLY A 170 -20.88 31.62 -0.52
C GLY A 170 -21.64 30.40 -1.02
N LEU A 171 -22.30 29.67 -0.13
CA LEU A 171 -23.20 28.55 -0.47
C LEU A 171 -24.63 29.07 -0.78
N GLN A 172 -25.54 28.16 -1.11
CA GLN A 172 -26.94 28.46 -1.46
C GLN A 172 -27.60 29.49 -0.51
N GLY A 173 -28.16 30.56 -1.08
CA GLY A 173 -28.85 31.62 -0.34
C GLY A 173 -27.97 32.45 0.62
N SER A 174 -26.64 32.36 0.52
CA SER A 174 -25.70 33.22 1.26
C SER A 174 -25.71 34.67 0.77
N THR A 175 -25.09 35.56 1.54
CA THR A 175 -24.77 36.91 1.09
C THR A 175 -23.30 37.20 1.33
N ILE A 176 -22.55 37.50 0.27
CA ILE A 176 -21.16 37.96 0.35
C ILE A 176 -21.15 39.49 0.22
N ASN A 177 -20.55 40.17 1.20
CA ASN A 177 -20.43 41.61 1.26
C ASN A 177 -18.97 42.01 1.38
N LEU A 178 -18.34 42.32 0.24
CA LEU A 178 -17.00 42.88 0.17
C LEU A 178 -17.12 44.41 0.18
N SER A 179 -16.75 45.07 1.28
CA SER A 179 -16.96 46.51 1.46
C SER A 179 -15.79 47.24 2.15
N SER A 180 -15.81 48.57 2.06
CA SER A 180 -15.07 49.47 2.96
C SER A 180 -13.54 49.41 2.88
N GLY A 181 -13.02 49.93 1.76
CA GLY A 181 -11.60 50.22 1.53
C GLY A 181 -10.94 49.26 0.52
N PRO A 182 -9.64 49.41 0.21
CA PRO A 182 -8.92 48.51 -0.68
C PRO A 182 -8.73 47.13 -0.02
N LEU A 183 -9.78 46.30 -0.10
CA LEU A 183 -9.73 44.87 0.15
C LEU A 183 -8.80 44.19 -0.85
N CYS A 184 -8.19 43.08 -0.45
CA CYS A 184 -7.45 42.24 -1.39
C CYS A 184 -7.73 40.76 -1.15
N PHE A 185 -8.16 40.06 -2.20
CA PHE A 185 -8.30 38.61 -2.24
C PHE A 185 -7.31 38.06 -3.27
N ILE A 186 -6.64 36.96 -2.95
CA ILE A 186 -5.76 36.22 -3.86
C ILE A 186 -6.32 34.79 -3.93
N GLY A 187 -6.78 34.39 -5.12
CA GLY A 187 -7.63 33.22 -5.32
C GLY A 187 -9.06 33.60 -5.70
N ASN A 188 -9.82 32.62 -6.18
CA ASN A 188 -11.15 32.85 -6.78
C ASN A 188 -12.22 33.14 -5.73
N VAL A 189 -13.36 33.70 -6.15
CA VAL A 189 -14.55 33.85 -5.32
C VAL A 189 -15.73 33.10 -5.94
N GLY A 190 -16.35 32.21 -5.15
CA GLY A 190 -17.50 31.39 -5.55
C GLY A 190 -18.80 31.90 -4.95
N ILE A 191 -19.86 31.98 -5.75
CA ILE A 191 -21.17 32.50 -5.35
C ILE A 191 -22.27 31.49 -5.70
N GLY A 192 -22.83 30.86 -4.66
CA GLY A 192 -23.78 29.76 -4.73
C GLY A 192 -25.18 30.06 -5.28
N GLU A 193 -26.03 29.03 -5.32
CA GLU A 193 -27.38 29.10 -5.87
C GLU A 193 -28.24 30.13 -5.10
N SER A 194 -28.87 31.04 -5.83
CA SER A 194 -29.68 32.16 -5.28
C SER A 194 -28.95 33.04 -4.26
N ALA A 195 -27.61 32.97 -4.19
CA ALA A 195 -26.81 33.82 -3.30
C ALA A 195 -26.62 35.23 -3.88
N LEU A 196 -26.27 36.17 -3.01
CA LEU A 196 -26.08 37.59 -3.33
C LEU A 196 -24.63 38.01 -3.07
N PHE A 197 -23.92 38.44 -4.10
CA PHE A 197 -22.59 39.03 -4.01
C PHE A 197 -22.66 40.54 -4.21
N ASN A 198 -22.20 41.31 -3.22
CA ASN A 198 -22.01 42.75 -3.28
C ASN A 198 -20.53 43.07 -3.10
N PHE A 199 -19.91 43.75 -4.07
CA PHE A 199 -18.54 44.27 -3.96
C PHE A 199 -18.54 45.78 -4.21
N SER A 200 -18.07 46.54 -3.23
CA SER A 200 -18.05 48.00 -3.28
C SER A 200 -16.99 48.64 -2.39
N GLY A 201 -16.72 49.93 -2.60
CA GLY A 201 -15.85 50.72 -1.72
C GLY A 201 -14.34 50.55 -1.99
N GLY A 202 -13.98 49.98 -3.15
CA GLY A 202 -12.61 49.73 -3.57
C GLY A 202 -12.16 48.27 -3.36
N GLY A 203 -10.98 47.94 -3.87
CA GLY A 203 -10.30 46.66 -3.64
C GLY A 203 -10.27 45.73 -4.86
N THR A 204 -9.53 44.63 -4.72
CA THR A 204 -9.22 43.71 -5.82
C THR A 204 -9.48 42.26 -5.43
N VAL A 205 -10.18 41.51 -6.28
CA VAL A 205 -10.10 40.04 -6.32
C VAL A 205 -9.07 39.69 -7.39
N ASN A 206 -7.94 39.15 -6.95
CA ASN A 206 -6.89 38.64 -7.83
C ASN A 206 -7.13 37.14 -8.08
N GLY A 207 -8.08 36.88 -8.97
CA GLY A 207 -8.68 35.57 -9.26
C GLY A 207 -9.96 35.73 -10.08
N GLU A 208 -10.62 34.63 -10.38
CA GLU A 208 -11.89 34.57 -11.12
C GLU A 208 -13.10 34.71 -10.17
N LEU A 209 -14.25 35.08 -10.74
CA LEU A 209 -15.52 35.19 -10.01
C LEU A 209 -16.53 34.19 -10.58
N ASP A 210 -16.65 33.03 -9.95
CA ASP A 210 -17.56 31.97 -10.37
C ASP A 210 -18.92 32.13 -9.70
N ALA A 211 -19.92 32.57 -10.45
CA ALA A 211 -21.28 32.74 -9.96
C ALA A 211 -22.23 31.67 -10.51
N ASP A 212 -23.10 31.14 -9.66
CA ASP A 212 -24.20 30.30 -10.11
C ASP A 212 -25.09 31.06 -11.11
N ASN A 213 -25.71 30.36 -12.05
CA ASN A 213 -26.66 30.93 -13.00
C ASN A 213 -27.81 31.72 -12.33
N THR A 214 -28.17 31.37 -11.09
CA THR A 214 -29.23 32.04 -10.29
C THR A 214 -28.71 33.16 -9.38
N ALA A 215 -27.41 33.30 -9.18
CA ALA A 215 -26.81 34.24 -8.22
C ALA A 215 -26.92 35.72 -8.66
N GLN A 216 -27.08 36.63 -7.71
CA GLN A 216 -27.03 38.07 -7.95
C GLN A 216 -25.60 38.61 -7.74
N VAL A 217 -25.10 39.39 -8.70
CA VAL A 217 -23.72 39.90 -8.72
C VAL A 217 -23.76 41.42 -8.89
N ASN A 218 -23.49 42.14 -7.80
CA ASN A 218 -23.51 43.61 -7.74
C ASN A 218 -22.10 44.14 -7.49
N ILE A 219 -21.44 44.61 -8.55
CA ILE A 219 -20.10 45.23 -8.46
C ILE A 219 -20.26 46.73 -8.69
N SER A 220 -19.74 47.56 -7.78
CA SER A 220 -19.97 49.01 -7.79
C SER A 220 -18.86 49.81 -7.09
N GLY A 221 -18.83 51.12 -7.32
CA GLY A 221 -17.81 52.01 -6.74
C GLY A 221 -16.51 52.06 -7.56
N GLY A 222 -15.81 53.19 -7.50
CA GLY A 222 -14.53 53.37 -8.20
C GLY A 222 -13.40 52.60 -7.53
N GLY A 223 -12.58 51.90 -8.32
CA GLY A 223 -11.42 51.15 -7.82
C GLY A 223 -11.75 49.76 -7.25
N THR A 224 -12.96 49.25 -7.47
CA THR A 224 -13.32 47.84 -7.23
C THR A 224 -13.03 47.02 -8.50
N THR A 225 -12.26 45.94 -8.37
CA THR A 225 -11.66 45.20 -9.51
C THR A 225 -11.75 43.68 -9.32
N ILE A 226 -12.06 42.94 -10.39
CA ILE A 226 -11.76 41.50 -10.56
C ILE A 226 -10.66 41.41 -11.63
N THR A 227 -9.61 40.61 -11.43
CA THR A 227 -8.51 40.48 -12.42
C THR A 227 -8.68 39.31 -13.38
N GLY A 228 -9.35 38.23 -12.95
CA GLY A 228 -9.80 37.14 -13.81
C GLY A 228 -11.18 37.41 -14.43
N ASP A 229 -11.69 36.41 -15.16
CA ASP A 229 -13.01 36.46 -15.76
C ASP A 229 -14.15 36.29 -14.72
N ILE A 230 -15.36 36.68 -15.10
CA ILE A 230 -16.59 36.48 -14.32
C ILE A 230 -17.43 35.41 -15.02
N HIS A 231 -17.50 34.21 -14.42
CA HIS A 231 -18.19 33.06 -15.00
C HIS A 231 -19.64 32.93 -14.52
N ARG A 232 -20.46 32.30 -15.37
CA ARG A 232 -21.80 31.82 -15.01
C ARG A 232 -21.87 30.32 -15.25
N MET A 233 -22.07 29.56 -14.18
CA MET A 233 -21.99 28.10 -14.16
C MET A 233 -22.98 27.50 -13.16
N LEU A 234 -22.89 26.19 -12.90
CA LEU A 234 -23.69 25.49 -11.89
C LEU A 234 -22.81 25.25 -10.66
N MET A 235 -23.11 25.93 -9.55
CA MET A 235 -22.29 25.85 -8.33
C MET A 235 -22.68 24.71 -7.39
N SER A 236 -23.81 24.04 -7.62
CA SER A 236 -24.32 22.96 -6.74
C SER A 236 -23.34 21.80 -6.51
N GLY A 237 -22.44 21.51 -7.45
CA GLY A 237 -21.36 20.53 -7.26
C GLY A 237 -20.27 21.01 -6.29
N VAL A 238 -19.99 22.32 -6.27
CA VAL A 238 -19.07 22.99 -5.34
C VAL A 238 -19.69 23.02 -3.94
N GLU A 239 -20.95 23.43 -3.85
CA GLU A 239 -21.70 23.51 -2.60
C GLU A 239 -21.87 22.16 -1.93
N ASN A 240 -22.25 21.14 -2.69
CA ASN A 240 -22.43 19.79 -2.17
C ASN A 240 -21.11 19.21 -1.63
N ALA A 241 -19.96 19.55 -2.22
CA ALA A 241 -18.66 19.13 -1.69
C ALA A 241 -18.38 19.75 -0.32
N ALA A 242 -18.54 21.06 -0.17
CA ALA A 242 -18.39 21.75 1.11
C ALA A 242 -19.38 21.27 2.19
N LEU A 243 -20.64 21.01 1.82
CA LEU A 243 -21.67 20.47 2.72
C LEU A 243 -21.36 19.02 3.14
N THR A 244 -20.92 18.19 2.20
CA THR A 244 -20.52 16.80 2.46
C THR A 244 -19.33 16.75 3.41
N GLU A 245 -18.30 17.59 3.19
CA GLU A 245 -17.11 17.60 4.03
C GLU A 245 -17.39 18.16 5.43
N SER A 246 -18.23 19.19 5.56
CA SER A 246 -18.63 19.70 6.89
C SER A 246 -19.33 18.61 7.73
N ALA A 247 -20.11 17.74 7.08
CA ALA A 247 -20.78 16.61 7.71
C ALA A 247 -19.84 15.40 7.93
N SER A 248 -18.92 15.12 7.01
CA SER A 248 -17.97 14.00 7.11
C SER A 248 -17.05 14.18 8.33
N VAL A 249 -16.45 15.36 8.47
CA VAL A 249 -15.44 15.62 9.50
C VAL A 249 -16.05 15.85 10.87
N ALA A 250 -17.32 16.30 10.93
CA ALA A 250 -18.09 16.39 12.17
C ALA A 250 -18.45 15.01 12.76
N ALA A 251 -18.42 13.95 11.97
CA ALA A 251 -18.67 12.58 12.42
C ALA A 251 -17.40 11.84 12.92
N LEU A 252 -16.21 12.44 12.79
CA LEU A 252 -14.96 11.83 13.21
C LEU A 252 -14.78 11.84 14.74
N SER A 253 -14.26 10.75 15.28
CA SER A 253 -13.96 10.65 16.72
C SER A 253 -12.81 11.59 17.12
N PRO A 254 -12.97 12.45 18.13
CA PRO A 254 -11.92 13.38 18.54
C PRO A 254 -10.70 12.68 19.14
N THR A 255 -9.50 13.09 18.71
CA THR A 255 -8.22 12.74 19.34
C THR A 255 -7.90 13.67 20.52
N GLN A 256 -8.49 14.87 20.57
CA GLN A 256 -8.43 15.82 21.68
C GLN A 256 -9.76 16.56 21.84
N THR A 257 -10.09 17.00 23.06
CA THR A 257 -11.35 17.72 23.35
C THR A 257 -11.12 18.86 24.33
N PHE A 258 -11.69 20.03 24.01
CA PHE A 258 -11.64 21.25 24.82
C PHE A 258 -13.06 21.73 25.15
N SER A 259 -13.28 22.18 26.39
CA SER A 259 -14.56 22.77 26.80
C SER A 259 -14.80 24.13 26.13
N SER A 260 -13.74 24.93 26.00
CA SER A 260 -13.68 26.22 25.30
C SER A 260 -12.19 26.59 25.14
N ILE A 261 -11.88 27.60 24.33
CA ILE A 261 -10.53 28.16 24.21
C ILE A 261 -10.62 29.67 24.44
N THR A 262 -10.37 30.11 25.68
CA THR A 262 -10.56 31.51 26.12
C THR A 262 -9.25 32.16 26.60
N SER A 263 -8.12 31.58 26.21
CA SER A 263 -6.76 32.03 26.54
C SER A 263 -5.77 31.47 25.52
N ALA A 264 -4.59 32.09 25.40
CA ALA A 264 -3.54 31.59 24.51
C ALA A 264 -3.26 30.10 24.75
N THR A 265 -3.34 29.29 23.70
CA THR A 265 -3.42 27.83 23.76
C THR A 265 -2.61 27.22 22.63
N THR A 266 -1.90 26.13 22.89
CA THR A 266 -1.23 25.33 21.85
C THR A 266 -1.90 23.97 21.74
N ILE A 267 -2.42 23.67 20.55
CA ILE A 267 -2.84 22.33 20.14
C ILE A 267 -1.64 21.68 19.46
N THR A 268 -1.04 20.70 20.13
CA THR A 268 0.04 19.89 19.56
C THR A 268 -0.56 18.63 18.93
N GLY A 269 -0.20 18.33 17.69
CA GLY A 269 -0.61 17.12 16.99
C GLY A 269 0.11 15.87 17.49
N ASN A 270 -0.54 14.72 17.34
CA ASN A 270 -0.02 13.39 17.66
C ASN A 270 0.61 12.69 16.43
N GLY A 271 0.79 13.42 15.33
CA GLY A 271 1.15 12.89 14.01
C GLY A 271 -0.08 12.49 13.17
N GLY A 272 -0.04 12.73 11.86
CA GLY A 272 -1.08 12.30 10.93
C GLY A 272 -2.35 13.17 11.00
N GLN A 273 -3.52 12.54 11.17
CA GLN A 273 -4.79 13.27 11.28
C GLN A 273 -5.15 13.54 12.74
N ASN A 274 -5.35 14.81 13.08
CA ASN A 274 -5.69 15.29 14.41
C ASN A 274 -7.12 15.81 14.40
N VAL A 275 -8.03 15.18 15.14
CA VAL A 275 -9.44 15.58 15.23
C VAL A 275 -9.65 16.24 16.58
N ILE A 276 -9.84 17.56 16.59
CA ILE A 276 -9.98 18.39 17.78
C ILE A 276 -11.43 18.80 17.91
N GLN A 277 -12.06 18.47 19.04
CA GLN A 277 -13.40 18.92 19.38
C GLN A 277 -13.35 20.11 20.34
N VAL A 278 -13.98 21.22 20.00
CA VAL A 278 -14.19 22.37 20.89
C VAL A 278 -15.69 22.52 21.15
N ASN A 279 -16.12 22.20 22.38
CA ASN A 279 -17.54 22.15 22.76
C ASN A 279 -18.15 23.54 23.02
N GLY A 280 -17.31 24.55 23.20
CA GLY A 280 -17.67 25.92 23.50
C GLY A 280 -17.15 26.91 22.45
N LEU A 281 -17.02 28.16 22.88
CA LEU A 281 -16.47 29.25 22.07
C LEU A 281 -14.94 29.18 22.02
N ILE A 282 -14.36 29.51 20.87
CA ILE A 282 -12.97 29.97 20.76
C ILE A 282 -13.01 31.50 20.83
N HIS A 283 -12.51 32.11 21.90
CA HIS A 283 -12.44 33.57 22.04
C HIS A 283 -11.06 33.99 22.53
N LEU A 284 -10.28 34.63 21.66
CA LEU A 284 -8.97 35.16 22.00
C LEU A 284 -8.92 36.67 21.80
N SER A 285 -8.31 37.37 22.74
CA SER A 285 -8.19 38.82 22.79
C SER A 285 -6.77 39.24 23.19
N GLY A 286 -6.44 40.52 23.05
CA GLY A 286 -5.23 41.12 23.63
C GLY A 286 -3.91 40.45 23.22
N GLY A 287 -3.76 40.09 21.94
CA GLY A 287 -2.55 39.46 21.40
C GLY A 287 -2.37 37.97 21.73
N GLN A 288 -3.39 37.30 22.28
CA GLN A 288 -3.36 35.85 22.52
C GLN A 288 -3.38 35.05 21.23
N ASN A 289 -2.70 33.89 21.20
CA ASN A 289 -2.60 33.05 20.02
C ASN A 289 -3.21 31.65 20.24
N LEU A 290 -3.94 31.16 19.25
CA LEU A 290 -4.21 29.73 19.08
C LEU A 290 -3.10 29.16 18.19
N THR A 291 -2.19 28.40 18.80
CA THR A 291 -1.08 27.77 18.09
C THR A 291 -1.46 26.35 17.68
N ILE A 292 -1.37 26.03 16.40
CA ILE A 292 -1.49 24.67 15.86
C ILE A 292 -0.08 24.18 15.55
N SER A 293 0.40 23.13 16.21
CA SER A 293 1.78 22.67 16.12
C SER A 293 1.83 21.18 15.76
N GLY A 294 2.49 20.84 14.66
CA GLY A 294 2.59 19.47 14.14
C GLY A 294 3.63 19.36 13.03
N GLY A 295 3.83 18.16 12.49
CA GLY A 295 4.72 17.94 11.35
C GLY A 295 4.18 18.54 10.04
N PRO A 296 5.02 18.67 8.99
CA PRO A 296 4.59 19.12 7.66
C PRO A 296 3.66 18.13 6.94
N SER A 297 3.49 16.92 7.49
CA SER A 297 2.52 15.92 7.03
C SER A 297 1.30 15.80 7.95
N ASP A 298 1.16 16.67 8.97
CA ASP A 298 0.03 16.61 9.88
C ASP A 298 -1.16 17.42 9.35
N THR A 299 -2.36 16.88 9.54
CA THR A 299 -3.65 17.53 9.25
C THR A 299 -4.41 17.75 10.54
N PHE A 300 -5.16 18.85 10.62
CA PHE A 300 -5.93 19.25 11.79
C PHE A 300 -7.36 19.55 11.39
N ILE A 301 -8.30 18.79 11.94
CA ILE A 301 -9.74 18.99 11.82
C ILE A 301 -10.21 19.50 13.16
N ILE A 302 -10.70 20.75 13.20
CA ILE A 302 -11.08 21.46 14.41
C ILE A 302 -12.58 21.72 14.36
N ASN A 303 -13.36 20.81 14.93
CA ASN A 303 -14.82 20.89 15.02
C ASN A 303 -15.21 21.83 16.18
N VAL A 304 -15.87 22.95 15.89
CA VAL A 304 -16.19 24.00 16.87
C VAL A 304 -17.69 24.18 17.04
N THR A 305 -18.21 23.82 18.22
CA THR A 305 -19.65 23.76 18.48
C THR A 305 -20.29 25.15 18.53
N GLN A 306 -19.66 26.16 19.15
CA GLN A 306 -20.25 27.51 19.26
C GLN A 306 -19.81 28.46 18.16
N GLY A 307 -18.56 28.89 18.13
CA GLY A 307 -18.07 29.89 17.17
C GLY A 307 -16.63 30.28 17.42
N LEU A 308 -16.15 31.32 16.75
CA LEU A 308 -14.78 31.79 16.85
C LEU A 308 -14.73 33.33 16.85
N GLN A 309 -14.10 33.92 17.86
CA GLN A 309 -13.90 35.36 18.01
C GLN A 309 -12.41 35.62 18.24
N LEU A 310 -11.79 36.40 17.36
CA LEU A 310 -10.40 36.85 17.50
C LEU A 310 -10.39 38.38 17.48
N ASP A 311 -10.03 39.01 18.59
CA ASP A 311 -9.97 40.46 18.73
C ASP A 311 -8.63 40.93 19.32
N GLY A 312 -8.44 42.25 19.43
CA GLY A 312 -7.29 42.84 20.13
C GLY A 312 -5.92 42.36 19.62
N GLY A 313 -5.80 42.01 18.33
CA GLY A 313 -4.57 41.49 17.72
C GLY A 313 -4.28 40.00 17.99
N ALA A 314 -5.28 39.21 18.41
CA ALA A 314 -5.17 37.76 18.56
C ALA A 314 -4.96 37.04 17.22
N ASN A 315 -4.34 35.85 17.21
CA ASN A 315 -3.96 35.16 15.98
C ASN A 315 -4.17 33.65 16.02
N ILE A 316 -4.37 33.04 14.86
CA ILE A 316 -4.10 31.61 14.64
C ILE A 316 -2.70 31.49 14.05
N VAL A 317 -1.85 30.68 14.69
CA VAL A 317 -0.41 30.55 14.37
C VAL A 317 -0.10 29.09 14.07
N LEU A 318 0.54 28.80 12.94
CA LEU A 318 0.95 27.44 12.57
C LEU A 318 2.44 27.23 12.89
N GLN A 319 2.79 26.06 13.42
CA GLN A 319 4.15 25.69 13.85
C GLN A 319 4.52 24.25 13.46
N GLY A 320 5.82 23.95 13.50
CA GLY A 320 6.39 22.62 13.22
C GLY A 320 6.41 22.19 11.74
N GLY A 321 5.70 22.92 10.86
CA GLY A 321 5.61 22.65 9.43
C GLY A 321 4.19 22.60 8.89
N VAL A 322 3.18 22.65 9.77
CA VAL A 322 1.75 22.64 9.39
C VAL A 322 1.43 23.79 8.43
N CYS A 323 0.79 23.46 7.30
CA CYS A 323 0.34 24.41 6.30
C CYS A 323 -1.12 24.84 6.55
N ALA A 324 -1.51 26.02 6.06
CA ALA A 324 -2.90 26.48 6.14
C ALA A 324 -3.87 25.51 5.44
N GLY A 325 -3.51 25.00 4.25
CA GLY A 325 -4.28 23.97 3.55
C GLY A 325 -4.35 22.60 4.25
N SER A 326 -3.68 22.43 5.40
CA SER A 326 -3.77 21.23 6.25
C SER A 326 -4.64 21.43 7.50
N VAL A 327 -5.24 22.61 7.70
CA VAL A 327 -6.05 22.96 8.88
C VAL A 327 -7.47 23.34 8.48
N LEU A 328 -8.46 22.59 8.96
CA LEU A 328 -9.88 22.83 8.76
C LEU A 328 -10.55 23.22 10.09
N PHE A 329 -11.02 24.46 10.20
CA PHE A 329 -11.97 24.87 11.23
C PHE A 329 -13.39 24.63 10.71
N ASN A 330 -14.02 23.54 11.18
CA ASN A 330 -15.38 23.18 10.82
C ASN A 330 -16.36 23.65 11.90
N PHE A 331 -17.44 24.30 11.49
CA PHE A 331 -18.48 24.87 12.36
C PHE A 331 -19.83 24.21 12.05
N PRO A 332 -20.02 22.92 12.42
CA PRO A 332 -21.19 22.13 12.00
C PRO A 332 -22.48 22.62 12.67
N GLY A 333 -23.56 22.76 11.89
CA GLY A 333 -24.85 23.25 12.38
C GLY A 333 -24.82 24.71 12.87
N SER A 334 -25.88 25.13 13.56
CA SER A 334 -26.03 26.48 14.12
C SER A 334 -25.10 26.76 15.29
N GLY A 335 -24.73 28.03 15.48
CA GLY A 335 -23.93 28.51 16.61
C GLY A 335 -23.67 30.02 16.48
N ASP A 336 -22.78 30.55 17.30
CA ASP A 336 -22.23 31.90 17.19
C ASP A 336 -21.49 32.13 15.87
N GLN A 337 -21.31 33.40 15.49
CA GLN A 337 -20.58 33.77 14.30
C GLN A 337 -19.06 33.52 14.41
N ILE A 338 -18.41 33.44 13.26
CA ILE A 338 -16.96 33.48 13.10
C ILE A 338 -16.59 34.95 12.87
N GLN A 339 -15.78 35.54 13.74
CA GLN A 339 -15.45 36.97 13.71
C GLN A 339 -13.97 37.23 13.97
N THR A 340 -13.35 38.06 13.13
CA THR A 340 -12.06 38.71 13.43
C THR A 340 -12.27 40.20 13.69
N SER A 341 -11.40 40.82 14.50
CA SER A 341 -11.32 42.28 14.63
C SER A 341 -9.95 42.70 15.19
N GLY A 342 -9.69 44.02 15.25
CA GLY A 342 -8.44 44.52 15.82
C GLY A 342 -7.17 44.08 15.08
N LYS A 343 -7.30 43.79 13.77
CA LYS A 343 -6.25 43.19 12.91
C LYS A 343 -5.80 41.78 13.34
N ALA A 344 -6.71 41.00 13.91
CA ALA A 344 -6.49 39.58 14.17
C ALA A 344 -6.23 38.79 12.88
N ASN A 345 -5.26 37.87 12.90
CA ASN A 345 -4.79 37.14 11.72
C ASN A 345 -5.19 35.66 11.78
N THR A 346 -5.49 35.05 10.62
CA THR A 346 -5.94 33.65 10.54
C THR A 346 -5.13 32.81 9.56
N ALA A 347 -5.08 31.51 9.83
CA ALA A 347 -4.51 30.51 8.94
C ALA A 347 -5.36 29.22 9.01
N GLY A 348 -5.78 28.69 7.86
CA GLY A 348 -6.67 27.52 7.77
C GLY A 348 -7.92 27.76 6.92
N VAL A 349 -8.64 26.69 6.57
CA VAL A 349 -9.98 26.76 5.96
C VAL A 349 -11.03 26.93 7.06
N PHE A 350 -11.99 27.84 6.86
CA PHE A 350 -13.10 28.11 7.77
C PHE A 350 -14.42 27.69 7.12
N LEU A 351 -14.89 26.49 7.44
CA LEU A 351 -16.08 25.87 6.87
C LEU A 351 -17.26 26.02 7.83
N ALA A 352 -18.15 26.97 7.56
CA ALA A 352 -19.28 27.31 8.41
C ALA A 352 -20.63 27.38 7.65
N PRO A 353 -21.15 26.24 7.12
CA PRO A 353 -22.33 26.26 6.24
C PRO A 353 -23.58 26.92 6.83
N ASN A 354 -23.70 26.97 8.16
CA ASN A 354 -24.89 27.47 8.86
C ASN A 354 -24.62 28.72 9.72
N ARG A 355 -23.44 29.35 9.65
CA ARG A 355 -23.07 30.48 10.54
C ARG A 355 -22.46 31.65 9.76
N VAL A 356 -22.64 32.86 10.29
CA VAL A 356 -22.09 34.10 9.73
C VAL A 356 -20.56 34.11 9.87
N ILE A 357 -19.87 34.65 8.87
CA ILE A 357 -18.43 34.96 8.91
C ILE A 357 -18.26 36.48 8.71
N GLN A 358 -17.59 37.14 9.66
CA GLN A 358 -17.34 38.58 9.65
C GLN A 358 -15.84 38.89 9.87
N ILE A 359 -15.16 39.34 8.82
CA ILE A 359 -13.72 39.61 8.83
C ILE A 359 -13.48 41.14 8.87
N ASN A 360 -12.96 41.64 9.99
CA ASN A 360 -12.77 43.09 10.22
C ASN A 360 -11.28 43.48 10.23
N GLY A 361 -10.65 43.40 9.05
CA GLY A 361 -9.22 43.65 8.86
C GLY A 361 -8.32 42.54 9.41
N GLY A 362 -7.06 42.56 8.96
CA GLY A 362 -6.07 41.52 9.28
C GLY A 362 -5.52 40.86 8.02
N PHE A 363 -4.72 39.81 8.23
CA PHE A 363 -4.11 38.99 7.19
C PHE A 363 -4.55 37.54 7.38
N HIS A 364 -5.04 36.93 6.30
CA HIS A 364 -5.75 35.67 6.34
C HIS A 364 -5.17 34.75 5.25
N ASN A 365 -4.32 33.78 5.65
CA ASN A 365 -3.94 32.67 4.78
C ASN A 365 -5.04 31.60 4.91
N SER A 366 -6.20 31.90 4.35
CA SER A 366 -7.47 31.29 4.75
C SER A 366 -8.49 31.30 3.61
N GLU A 367 -9.29 30.24 3.61
CA GLU A 367 -10.48 30.08 2.77
C GLU A 367 -11.71 30.21 3.68
N PHE A 368 -12.73 30.95 3.24
CA PHE A 368 -13.93 31.22 4.05
C PHE A 368 -15.19 30.73 3.33
N ILE A 369 -15.84 29.70 3.88
CA ILE A 369 -17.01 29.04 3.28
C ILE A 369 -18.23 29.19 4.19
N SER A 370 -19.34 29.72 3.69
CA SER A 370 -20.58 29.86 4.49
C SER A 370 -21.86 29.92 3.67
N GLY A 371 -22.95 29.33 4.20
CA GLY A 371 -24.32 29.48 3.71
C GLY A 371 -25.12 30.56 4.44
N LYS A 372 -24.46 31.58 4.98
CA LYS A 372 -25.07 32.76 5.64
C LYS A 372 -24.37 34.03 5.16
N ASN A 373 -24.31 35.09 5.97
CA ASN A 373 -23.60 36.31 5.61
C ASN A 373 -22.07 36.12 5.73
N LEU A 374 -21.34 36.58 4.71
CA LEU A 374 -19.89 36.62 4.56
C LEU A 374 -19.49 38.09 4.38
N SER A 375 -19.13 38.79 5.44
CA SER A 375 -18.81 40.23 5.37
C SER A 375 -17.33 40.51 5.64
N PHE A 376 -16.71 41.25 4.72
CA PHE A 376 -15.30 41.64 4.77
C PHE A 376 -15.22 43.17 4.73
N GLN A 377 -14.54 43.77 5.72
CA GLN A 377 -14.39 45.22 5.85
C GLN A 377 -13.14 45.63 6.62
N SER A 378 -12.69 46.88 6.47
CA SER A 378 -11.48 47.42 7.13
C SER A 378 -10.17 46.83 6.58
N ASN A 379 -10.06 46.72 5.26
CA ASN A 379 -8.86 46.27 4.53
C ASN A 379 -8.26 44.90 4.94
N PRO A 380 -9.04 43.81 5.14
CA PRO A 380 -8.46 42.48 5.21
C PRO A 380 -7.76 42.11 3.91
N GLN A 381 -6.63 41.44 4.05
CA GLN A 381 -5.98 40.70 2.98
C GLN A 381 -6.27 39.21 3.18
N VAL A 382 -6.84 38.57 2.15
CA VAL A 382 -7.13 37.13 2.13
C VAL A 382 -6.37 36.47 1.00
N CYS A 383 -5.75 35.32 1.26
CA CYS A 383 -5.22 34.44 0.23
C CYS A 383 -5.70 33.01 0.50
N GLN A 384 -6.13 32.35 -0.57
CA GLN A 384 -6.47 30.95 -0.61
C GLN A 384 -5.30 30.08 -0.10
N PRO A 385 -5.55 29.11 0.81
CA PRO A 385 -4.51 28.26 1.41
C PRO A 385 -4.26 26.96 0.61
N CYS A 386 -4.97 26.80 -0.50
CA CYS A 386 -5.01 25.67 -1.42
C CYS A 386 -4.56 26.11 -2.82
N PRO A 387 -4.09 25.21 -3.71
CA PRO A 387 -4.01 23.75 -3.56
C PRO A 387 -2.72 23.24 -2.88
N ALA A 388 -1.80 24.12 -2.51
CA ALA A 388 -0.49 23.74 -1.95
C ALA A 388 -0.08 24.67 -0.79
N CYS A 389 0.90 24.23 0.00
CA CYS A 389 1.56 25.02 1.04
C CYS A 389 2.27 26.26 0.44
N GLN A 390 1.53 27.34 0.19
CA GLN A 390 2.08 28.59 -0.32
C GLN A 390 2.03 29.68 0.77
N PRO A 391 3.08 30.51 0.89
CA PRO A 391 2.97 31.74 1.65
C PRO A 391 2.02 32.68 0.91
N CYS A 392 1.01 33.21 1.60
CA CYS A 392 0.14 34.27 1.09
C CYS A 392 0.99 35.41 0.51
N PRO A 393 0.93 35.70 -0.82
CA PRO A 393 1.71 36.76 -1.43
C PRO A 393 1.27 38.12 -0.92
N THR A 394 2.18 39.10 -0.79
CA THR A 394 1.78 40.49 -0.56
C THR A 394 1.02 41.03 -1.77
N CYS A 395 -0.16 41.59 -1.56
CA CYS A 395 -0.87 42.32 -2.62
C CYS A 395 0.00 43.47 -3.17
N GLN A 396 -0.10 43.71 -4.47
CA GLN A 396 0.58 44.79 -5.20
C GLN A 396 -0.36 45.99 -5.37
#